data_AF-A0A812N501-F1
#
_entry.id   AF-A0A812N501-F1
#
_cell.length_a   1.000
_cell.length_b   1.000
_cell.length_c   1.000
_cell.angle_alpha   90.00
_cell.angle_beta   90.00
_cell.angle_gamma   90.00
#
_symmetry.space_group_name_H-M   'P 1'
#
loop_
_entity.id
_entity.type
_entity.pdbx_description
1 polymer ?
#
loop_
_entity_poly.entity_id
_entity_poly.type
_entity_poly.pdbx_seq_one_letter_code
_entity_poly.pdbx_strand_id
1 'polypeptide(L)'
;MAMVNELPVLPPEERVLSTLESDGRRRWLTPRLAAGRFWSRRRVVAYALIAVYTLLPFIKINGRQALQFDLWEARFMVFGLEFRPTDLELLAVFGLIVFLTVFFATAIMGRVWCGWACPQTVYMEFVFRPIERLCLGTMGKGGKPRHAVAGWRTVAMYLVFLVIAVHLANTFLAYFIGVDQLNTYIWNSTPLEHPRAFALVAFVTVLILFDFCYWREQLCIIGCPYGRFQSVLLDRSSLIVGYDTTRGEPRGHGRDRKAKGLGDCVDCHQCVEVCPTGIDIRDGLQLECVNCTQCIDACDHVMDRVGLPRGLIRYSSQSALAGKPTPIARPRVLIYMGLILALSVLFVTLLVSRKAFDVTLLRGLGSPFNITAGGEVENILRAKLVNRTDQERTYRVEAVAPESLHLLSSVELKLGAGESVTEPLHLLAPQEAFQERGGTVKATLRFVDDVGESVEQVYLLFGPVTGAIEREHYQWPVIVIALLAGHAFIIVGALAVAAAMIPAAVTAPSGYEDALGWDAQQAAKRASDSLGWNLDFTPLDFAELNGDRRVQLLLRDSQGAPVENAVVELSMYHHAKPQDRFVQRIEPQAVLGVYEAVLPLRRDGLWRLSAVAQRGEDRLLVDEDLWIEAPKP
;
A
#
# COMPACT_ATOMS: atom_id res chain seq x y z
N MET A 1 -41.91 -9.86 -22.28
CA MET A 1 -40.75 -8.97 -22.40
C MET A 1 -41.00 -7.82 -21.44
N ALA A 2 -40.60 -8.00 -20.18
CA ALA A 2 -40.90 -7.06 -19.11
C ALA A 2 -40.03 -5.80 -19.27
N MET A 3 -40.66 -4.64 -19.32
CA MET A 3 -39.96 -3.35 -19.24
C MET A 3 -39.28 -3.28 -17.89
N VAL A 4 -37.95 -3.28 -17.90
CA VAL A 4 -37.16 -2.99 -16.71
C VAL A 4 -37.45 -1.53 -16.35
N ASN A 5 -38.03 -1.32 -15.17
CA ASN A 5 -38.14 -0.02 -14.52
C ASN A 5 -36.72 0.49 -14.26
N GLU A 6 -36.13 1.21 -15.21
CA GLU A 6 -34.97 2.06 -14.94
C GLU A 6 -35.49 3.27 -14.16
N LEU A 7 -35.51 3.16 -12.83
CA LEU A 7 -35.55 4.34 -11.97
C LEU A 7 -34.34 5.21 -12.37
N PRO A 8 -34.50 6.53 -12.56
CA PRO A 8 -33.39 7.41 -12.88
C PRO A 8 -32.40 7.36 -11.71
N VAL A 9 -31.25 6.73 -11.94
CA VAL A 9 -30.11 6.78 -11.02
C VAL A 9 -29.75 8.25 -10.86
N LEU A 10 -29.95 8.77 -9.65
CA LEU A 10 -29.63 10.16 -9.34
C LEU A 10 -28.14 10.38 -9.56
N PRO A 11 -27.74 11.49 -10.20
CA PRO A 11 -26.32 11.81 -10.34
C PRO A 11 -25.72 11.93 -8.94
N PRO A 12 -24.58 11.28 -8.65
CA PRO A 12 -23.91 11.41 -7.37
C PRO A 12 -23.51 12.87 -7.16
N GLU A 13 -23.81 13.42 -5.98
CA GLU A 13 -23.35 14.75 -5.53
C GLU A 13 -21.82 14.77 -5.36
N GLU A 14 -21.20 13.59 -5.17
CA GLU A 14 -19.76 13.40 -5.02
C GLU A 14 -19.03 13.06 -6.33
N ARG A 15 -17.76 13.42 -6.37
CA ARG A 15 -16.82 13.10 -7.44
C ARG A 15 -16.74 11.59 -7.69
N VAL A 16 -17.24 11.15 -8.84
CA VAL A 16 -17.10 9.76 -9.33
C VAL A 16 -15.63 9.45 -9.65
N LEU A 17 -15.22 8.19 -9.48
CA LEU A 17 -13.91 7.72 -9.94
C LEU A 17 -13.71 8.10 -11.42
N SER A 18 -12.50 8.52 -11.76
CA SER A 18 -12.09 8.92 -13.13
C SER A 18 -12.36 7.89 -14.24
N THR A 19 -12.64 6.64 -13.88
CA THR A 19 -12.93 5.53 -14.81
C THR A 19 -14.37 5.03 -14.74
N LEU A 20 -15.24 5.75 -14.04
CA LEU A 20 -16.68 5.47 -13.96
C LEU A 20 -17.46 6.69 -14.45
N GLU A 21 -18.55 6.44 -15.16
CA GLU A 21 -19.56 7.44 -15.48
C GLU A 21 -20.49 7.63 -14.28
N SER A 22 -21.31 8.69 -14.30
CA SER A 22 -22.25 8.99 -13.21
C SER A 22 -23.29 7.90 -12.95
N ASP A 23 -23.58 7.06 -13.94
CA ASP A 23 -24.49 5.91 -13.84
C ASP A 23 -23.78 4.62 -13.34
N GLY A 24 -22.50 4.70 -12.99
CA GLY A 24 -21.69 3.56 -12.56
C GLY A 24 -21.14 2.68 -13.70
N ARG A 25 -21.40 3.02 -14.97
CA ARG A 25 -20.78 2.32 -16.11
C ARG A 25 -19.29 2.65 -16.21
N ARG A 26 -18.52 1.71 -16.74
CA ARG A 26 -17.08 1.92 -16.95
C ARG A 26 -16.82 2.92 -18.09
N ARG A 27 -16.06 3.95 -17.77
CA ARG A 27 -15.44 4.87 -18.73
C ARG A 27 -14.07 4.34 -19.18
N TRP A 28 -13.96 3.97 -20.45
CA TRP A 28 -12.70 3.50 -21.04
C TRP A 28 -11.77 4.67 -21.37
N LEU A 29 -10.55 4.63 -20.83
CA LEU A 29 -9.54 5.65 -21.05
C LEU A 29 -8.68 5.33 -22.29
N THR A 30 -8.50 6.33 -23.15
CA THR A 30 -7.62 6.26 -24.33
C THR A 30 -6.61 7.41 -24.29
N PRO A 31 -5.66 7.39 -23.32
CA PRO A 31 -4.79 8.53 -23.07
C PRO A 31 -3.90 8.84 -24.27
N ARG A 32 -3.76 10.12 -24.56
CA ARG A 32 -2.80 10.63 -25.55
C ARG A 32 -1.38 10.50 -25.03
N LEU A 33 -0.43 10.44 -25.95
CA LEU A 33 0.98 10.35 -25.62
C LEU A 33 1.63 11.74 -25.66
N ALA A 34 2.15 12.21 -24.54
CA ALA A 34 3.04 13.36 -24.50
C ALA A 34 4.50 12.88 -24.58
N ALA A 35 5.12 13.07 -25.73
CA ALA A 35 6.55 12.83 -25.91
C ALA A 35 7.33 14.03 -25.36
N GLY A 36 7.91 13.87 -24.17
CA GLY A 36 8.77 14.86 -23.55
C GLY A 36 9.96 14.23 -22.83
N ARG A 37 10.63 15.04 -22.00
CA ARG A 37 11.86 14.63 -21.30
C ARG A 37 11.60 13.55 -20.27
N PHE A 38 10.50 13.64 -19.52
CA PHE A 38 10.22 12.64 -18.50
C PHE A 38 9.80 11.32 -19.13
N TRP A 39 9.01 11.35 -20.20
CA TRP A 39 8.65 10.18 -20.94
C TRP A 39 9.85 9.45 -21.56
N SER A 40 10.80 10.16 -22.15
CA SER A 40 12.00 9.53 -22.71
C SER A 40 12.87 8.86 -21.64
N ARG A 41 13.04 9.49 -20.48
CA ARG A 41 13.73 8.89 -19.33
C ARG A 41 12.99 7.68 -18.79
N ARG A 42 11.66 7.79 -18.62
CA ARG A 42 10.81 6.70 -18.12
C ARG A 42 10.84 5.50 -19.07
N ARG A 43 10.91 5.73 -20.37
CA ARG A 43 11.07 4.68 -21.38
C ARG A 43 12.38 3.91 -21.20
N VAL A 44 13.50 4.60 -20.99
CA VAL A 44 14.80 3.96 -20.75
C VAL A 44 14.75 3.09 -19.49
N VAL A 45 14.21 3.64 -18.39
CA VAL A 45 14.05 2.90 -17.13
C VAL A 45 13.13 1.69 -17.32
N ALA A 46 12.00 1.85 -18.01
CA ALA A 46 11.04 0.79 -18.28
C ALA A 46 11.68 -0.38 -19.05
N TYR A 47 12.39 -0.11 -20.15
CA TYR A 47 13.04 -1.17 -20.91
C TYR A 47 14.21 -1.82 -20.16
N ALA A 48 14.95 -1.06 -19.35
CA ALA A 48 15.96 -1.63 -18.46
C ALA A 48 15.33 -2.59 -17.44
N LEU A 49 14.20 -2.21 -16.82
CA LEU A 49 13.48 -3.07 -15.88
C LEU A 49 12.89 -4.32 -16.54
N ILE A 50 12.32 -4.19 -17.75
CA ILE A 50 11.85 -5.34 -18.52
C ILE A 50 13.01 -6.28 -18.83
N ALA A 51 14.16 -5.76 -19.29
CA ALA A 51 15.33 -6.57 -19.55
C ALA A 51 15.85 -7.28 -18.29
N VAL A 52 15.93 -6.58 -17.14
CA VAL A 52 16.32 -7.19 -15.86
C VAL A 52 15.34 -8.30 -15.48
N TYR A 53 14.03 -8.04 -15.54
CA TYR A 53 13.01 -9.03 -15.20
C TYR A 53 13.06 -10.27 -16.10
N THR A 54 13.25 -10.09 -17.41
CA THR A 54 13.29 -11.20 -18.35
C THR A 54 14.60 -11.98 -18.28
N LEU A 55 15.74 -11.32 -18.06
CA LEU A 55 17.06 -11.97 -18.13
C LEU A 55 17.52 -12.56 -16.81
N LEU A 56 17.15 -11.95 -15.67
CA LEU A 56 17.63 -12.36 -14.34
C LEU A 56 17.42 -13.86 -14.01
N PRO A 57 16.29 -14.51 -14.31
CA PRO A 57 16.14 -15.94 -14.01
C PRO A 57 17.05 -16.84 -14.85
N PHE A 58 17.55 -16.38 -16.01
CA PHE A 58 18.46 -17.17 -16.85
C PHE A 58 19.93 -17.06 -16.43
N ILE A 59 20.27 -16.08 -15.59
CA ILE A 59 21.63 -15.91 -15.08
C ILE A 59 21.89 -16.99 -14.02
N LYS A 60 22.95 -17.77 -14.20
CA LYS A 60 23.38 -18.79 -13.23
C LYS A 60 24.69 -18.37 -12.54
N ILE A 61 24.75 -18.53 -11.23
CA ILE A 61 25.91 -18.29 -10.37
C ILE A 61 26.18 -19.61 -9.62
N ASN A 62 27.41 -20.13 -9.72
CA ASN A 62 27.80 -21.43 -9.13
C ASN A 62 26.89 -22.60 -9.57
N GLY A 63 26.44 -22.59 -10.83
CA GLY A 63 25.55 -23.61 -11.38
C GLY A 63 24.08 -23.49 -10.96
N ARG A 64 23.74 -22.52 -10.10
CA ARG A 64 22.37 -22.29 -9.60
C ARG A 64 21.81 -20.98 -10.15
N GLN A 65 20.49 -20.87 -10.24
CA GLN A 65 19.82 -19.65 -10.71
C GLN A 65 20.10 -18.46 -9.78
N ALA A 66 20.36 -17.29 -10.36
CA ALA A 66 20.75 -16.09 -9.59
C ALA A 66 19.64 -15.59 -8.66
N LEU A 67 18.38 -15.72 -9.06
CA LEU A 67 17.23 -15.42 -8.20
C LEU A 67 16.14 -16.47 -8.40
N GLN A 68 15.87 -17.26 -7.36
CA GLN A 68 14.82 -18.28 -7.36
C GLN A 68 14.16 -18.34 -5.98
N PHE A 69 12.84 -18.34 -5.97
CA PHE A 69 11.99 -18.47 -4.80
C PHE A 69 11.27 -19.82 -4.85
N ASP A 70 11.97 -20.89 -4.49
CA ASP A 70 11.36 -22.22 -4.45
C ASP A 70 10.49 -22.33 -3.19
N LEU A 71 9.18 -22.17 -3.37
CA LEU A 71 8.20 -22.28 -2.29
C LEU A 71 7.90 -23.73 -1.90
N TRP A 72 8.24 -24.70 -2.75
CA TRP A 72 7.94 -26.11 -2.51
C TRP A 72 8.98 -26.74 -1.57
N GLU A 73 10.25 -26.52 -1.87
CA GLU A 73 11.36 -26.93 -1.00
C GLU A 73 11.70 -25.87 0.05
N ALA A 74 11.04 -24.71 -0.02
CA ALA A 74 11.29 -23.53 0.81
C ALA A 74 12.77 -23.10 0.79
N ARG A 75 13.38 -23.16 -0.41
CA ARG A 75 14.76 -22.77 -0.70
C ARG A 75 14.76 -21.46 -1.49
N PHE A 76 15.39 -20.44 -0.95
CA PHE A 76 15.49 -19.13 -1.60
C PHE A 76 16.92 -18.90 -2.06
N MET A 77 17.12 -18.84 -3.37
CA MET A 77 18.41 -18.54 -3.99
C MET A 77 18.47 -17.05 -4.30
N VAL A 78 19.44 -16.34 -3.72
CA VAL A 78 19.65 -14.90 -3.94
C VAL A 78 21.13 -14.65 -4.22
N PHE A 79 21.46 -14.35 -5.47
CA PHE A 79 22.80 -14.04 -5.98
C PHE A 79 23.89 -15.03 -5.55
N GLY A 80 23.58 -16.33 -5.60
CA GLY A 80 24.50 -17.42 -5.21
C GLY A 80 24.42 -17.83 -3.74
N LEU A 81 23.66 -17.12 -2.90
CA LEU A 81 23.38 -17.52 -1.52
C LEU A 81 22.09 -18.34 -1.46
N GLU A 82 22.14 -19.47 -0.75
CA GLU A 82 20.97 -20.29 -0.43
C GLU A 82 20.47 -19.98 0.99
N PHE A 83 19.23 -19.53 1.10
CA PHE A 83 18.50 -19.38 2.36
C PHE A 83 17.50 -20.52 2.52
N ARG A 84 17.56 -21.21 3.66
CA ARG A 84 16.68 -22.32 4.02
C ARG A 84 15.67 -21.88 5.08
N PRO A 85 14.63 -22.69 5.39
CA PRO A 85 13.68 -22.35 6.45
C PRO A 85 14.34 -22.23 7.84
N THR A 86 15.51 -22.84 8.03
CA THR A 86 16.29 -22.69 9.28
C THR A 86 17.05 -21.36 9.35
N ASP A 87 17.09 -20.59 8.26
CA ASP A 87 17.60 -19.21 8.22
C ASP A 87 16.46 -18.18 8.30
N LEU A 88 15.34 -18.52 8.97
CA LEU A 88 14.16 -17.64 9.04
C LEU A 88 14.49 -16.26 9.61
N GLU A 89 15.43 -16.17 10.55
CA GLU A 89 15.89 -14.91 11.13
C GLU A 89 16.52 -14.00 10.07
N LEU A 90 17.41 -14.54 9.23
CA LEU A 90 18.02 -13.80 8.12
C LEU A 90 16.97 -13.34 7.11
N LEU A 91 16.04 -14.24 6.75
CA LEU A 91 14.97 -13.91 5.82
C LEU A 91 14.01 -12.86 6.38
N ALA A 92 13.68 -12.93 7.68
CA ALA A 92 12.80 -11.98 8.36
C ALA A 92 13.45 -10.60 8.46
N VAL A 93 14.72 -10.51 8.87
CA VAL A 93 15.45 -9.24 8.93
C VAL A 93 15.60 -8.65 7.53
N PHE A 94 15.95 -9.46 6.53
CA PHE A 94 16.02 -9.01 5.13
C PHE A 94 14.67 -8.48 4.64
N GLY A 95 13.58 -9.22 4.88
CA GLY A 95 12.23 -8.80 4.53
C GLY A 95 11.83 -7.48 5.19
N LEU A 96 12.20 -7.28 6.46
CA LEU A 96 11.95 -6.04 7.19
C LEU A 96 12.77 -4.87 6.63
N ILE A 97 14.03 -5.09 6.24
CA ILE A 97 14.86 -4.08 5.55
C ILE A 97 14.20 -3.65 4.24
N VAL A 98 13.78 -4.61 3.39
CA VAL A 98 13.10 -4.33 2.12
C VAL A 98 11.81 -3.54 2.38
N PHE A 99 10.99 -3.99 3.33
CA PHE A 99 9.74 -3.33 3.70
C PHE A 99 9.97 -1.88 4.16
N LEU A 100 10.87 -1.65 5.12
CA LEU A 100 11.18 -0.30 5.60
C LEU A 100 11.82 0.57 4.53
N THR A 101 12.63 0.00 3.63
CA THR A 101 13.22 0.72 2.50
C THR A 101 12.13 1.24 1.56
N VAL A 102 11.09 0.46 1.30
CA VAL A 102 9.94 0.90 0.51
C VAL A 102 9.21 2.07 1.19
N PHE A 103 9.09 2.06 2.52
CA PHE A 103 8.46 3.14 3.29
C PHE A 103 9.31 4.40 3.28
N PHE A 104 10.62 4.25 3.51
CA PHE A 104 11.60 5.32 3.43
C PHE A 104 11.59 5.99 2.04
N ALA A 105 11.66 5.18 0.99
CA ALA A 105 11.58 5.65 -0.39
C ALA A 105 10.26 6.38 -0.68
N THR A 106 9.13 5.86 -0.19
CA THR A 106 7.81 6.49 -0.35
C THR A 106 7.71 7.82 0.42
N ALA A 107 8.27 7.91 1.63
CA ALA A 107 8.24 9.16 2.40
C ALA A 107 9.00 10.31 1.71
N ILE A 108 10.05 9.98 0.94
CA ILE A 108 10.85 10.95 0.19
C ILE A 108 10.27 11.18 -1.21
N MET A 109 10.19 10.13 -2.02
CA MET A 109 9.87 10.20 -3.44
C MET A 109 8.37 10.03 -3.75
N GLY A 110 7.55 9.84 -2.72
CA GLY A 110 6.12 9.59 -2.88
C GLY A 110 5.83 8.37 -3.75
N ARG A 111 4.91 8.52 -4.70
CA ARG A 111 4.42 7.42 -5.54
C ARG A 111 5.22 7.21 -6.83
N VAL A 112 6.49 7.62 -6.85
CA VAL A 112 7.37 7.46 -8.03
C VAL A 112 7.45 5.99 -8.47
N TRP A 113 7.43 5.03 -7.54
CA TRP A 113 7.36 3.59 -7.88
C TRP A 113 6.20 3.26 -8.82
N CYS A 114 4.98 3.70 -8.49
CA CYS A 114 3.78 3.44 -9.29
C CYS A 114 3.93 3.93 -10.73
N GLY A 115 4.60 5.07 -10.94
CA GLY A 115 4.81 5.64 -12.25
C GLY A 115 5.97 5.00 -13.01
N TRP A 116 7.08 4.72 -12.34
CA TRP A 116 8.36 4.46 -13.01
C TRP A 116 8.79 2.99 -13.04
N ALA A 117 8.40 2.20 -12.04
CA ALA A 117 8.94 0.85 -11.85
C ALA A 117 7.87 -0.24 -11.66
N CYS A 118 6.64 0.14 -11.31
CA CYS A 118 5.54 -0.80 -11.15
C CYS A 118 5.32 -1.61 -12.45
N PRO A 119 5.33 -2.96 -12.39
CA PRO A 119 5.15 -3.80 -13.57
C PRO A 119 3.88 -3.45 -14.34
N GLN A 120 2.78 -3.15 -13.63
CA GLN A 120 1.52 -2.77 -14.25
C GLN A 120 1.67 -1.58 -15.20
N THR A 121 2.25 -0.48 -14.72
CA THR A 121 2.32 0.75 -15.51
C THR A 121 3.43 0.69 -16.55
N VAL A 122 4.50 -0.06 -16.29
CA VAL A 122 5.61 -0.29 -17.21
C VAL A 122 5.13 -1.09 -18.43
N TYR A 123 4.55 -2.27 -18.23
CA TYR A 123 4.05 -3.09 -19.33
C TYR A 123 2.87 -2.42 -20.03
N MET A 124 1.96 -1.80 -19.30
CA MET A 124 0.82 -1.12 -19.93
C MET A 124 1.26 0.04 -20.82
N GLU A 125 2.15 0.93 -20.37
CA GLU A 125 2.54 2.11 -21.13
C GLU A 125 3.58 1.84 -22.23
N PHE A 126 4.50 0.88 -22.03
CA PHE A 126 5.64 0.67 -22.93
C PHE A 126 5.57 -0.60 -23.77
N VAL A 127 4.60 -1.48 -23.51
CA VAL A 127 4.39 -2.73 -24.28
C VAL A 127 2.98 -2.77 -24.87
N PHE A 128 1.94 -2.87 -24.03
CA PHE A 128 0.56 -3.08 -24.51
C PHE A 128 -0.02 -1.86 -25.24
N ARG A 129 0.06 -0.65 -24.69
CA ARG A 129 -0.48 0.57 -25.34
C ARG A 129 0.23 0.90 -26.66
N PRO A 130 1.56 0.80 -26.81
CA PRO A 130 2.22 1.01 -28.10
C PRO A 130 1.75 0.04 -29.19
N ILE A 131 1.55 -1.24 -28.85
CA ILE A 131 1.02 -2.25 -29.77
C ILE A 131 -0.45 -1.95 -30.10
N GLU A 132 -1.26 -1.58 -29.11
CA GLU A 132 -2.65 -1.13 -29.32
C GLU A 132 -2.69 0.09 -30.27
N ARG A 133 -1.85 1.11 -30.04
CA ARG A 133 -1.73 2.29 -30.91
C ARG A 133 -1.29 1.93 -32.33
N LEU A 134 -0.44 0.90 -32.51
CA LEU A 134 -0.05 0.37 -33.83
C LEU A 134 -1.26 -0.21 -34.56
N CYS A 135 -1.95 -1.15 -33.91
CA CYS A 135 -3.04 -1.92 -34.50
C CYS A 135 -4.30 -1.07 -34.75
N LEU A 136 -4.57 -0.09 -33.88
CA LEU A 136 -5.72 0.83 -34.03
C LEU A 136 -5.44 2.02 -34.96
N GLY A 137 -4.20 2.20 -35.43
CA GLY A 137 -3.83 3.29 -36.33
C GLY A 137 -3.73 4.67 -35.65
N THR A 138 -3.50 4.71 -34.33
CA THR A 138 -3.36 5.94 -33.53
C THR A 138 -1.91 6.21 -33.10
N MET A 139 -0.96 5.67 -33.87
CA MET A 139 0.48 5.79 -33.65
C MET A 139 0.95 7.22 -33.35
N GLY A 140 1.79 7.37 -32.32
CA GLY A 140 2.38 8.64 -31.90
C GLY A 140 1.45 9.64 -31.23
N LYS A 141 0.11 9.48 -31.35
CA LYS A 141 -0.88 10.42 -30.80
C LYS A 141 -1.71 9.82 -29.67
N GLY A 142 -2.07 8.53 -29.76
CA GLY A 142 -3.07 7.92 -28.89
C GLY A 142 -4.48 8.50 -29.14
N GLY A 143 -5.40 8.28 -28.20
CA GLY A 143 -6.81 8.66 -28.35
C GLY A 143 -7.66 7.66 -29.14
N LYS A 144 -8.96 7.96 -29.28
CA LYS A 144 -9.91 7.13 -30.02
C LYS A 144 -9.55 7.08 -31.51
N PRO A 145 -9.67 5.90 -32.17
CA PRO A 145 -9.42 5.78 -33.60
C PRO A 145 -10.41 6.63 -34.40
N ARG A 146 -9.92 7.28 -35.46
CA ARG A 146 -10.74 8.15 -36.34
C ARG A 146 -11.55 7.39 -37.38
N HIS A 147 -11.11 6.19 -37.74
CA HIS A 147 -11.72 5.34 -38.74
C HIS A 147 -12.02 3.96 -38.15
N ALA A 148 -12.95 3.24 -38.76
CA ALA A 148 -13.22 1.85 -38.41
C ALA A 148 -11.95 1.01 -38.58
N VAL A 149 -11.60 0.23 -37.56
CA VAL A 149 -10.41 -0.62 -37.56
C VAL A 149 -10.76 -1.94 -38.22
N ALA A 150 -9.94 -2.36 -39.19
CA ALA A 150 -10.12 -3.65 -39.85
C ALA A 150 -10.00 -4.81 -38.85
N GLY A 151 -10.93 -5.76 -38.87
CA GLY A 151 -10.99 -6.84 -37.87
C GLY A 151 -9.70 -7.66 -37.75
N TRP A 152 -8.97 -7.87 -38.85
CA TRP A 152 -7.68 -8.58 -38.82
C TRP A 152 -6.62 -7.87 -37.96
N ARG A 153 -6.64 -6.54 -37.87
CA ARG A 153 -5.72 -5.78 -37.01
C ARG A 153 -6.02 -6.00 -35.53
N THR A 154 -7.29 -6.11 -35.19
CA THR A 154 -7.75 -6.45 -33.83
C THR A 154 -7.34 -7.88 -33.47
N VAL A 155 -7.54 -8.84 -34.38
CA VAL A 155 -7.09 -10.24 -34.18
C VAL A 155 -5.56 -10.29 -34.02
N ALA A 156 -4.81 -9.63 -34.89
CA ALA A 156 -3.35 -9.56 -34.80
C ALA A 156 -2.89 -8.95 -33.46
N MET A 157 -3.56 -7.89 -32.99
CA MET A 157 -3.28 -7.28 -31.68
C MET A 157 -3.42 -8.29 -30.54
N TYR A 158 -4.55 -9.01 -30.48
CA TYR A 158 -4.77 -10.00 -29.43
C TYR A 158 -3.84 -11.21 -29.54
N LEU A 159 -3.44 -11.62 -30.75
CA LEU A 159 -2.42 -12.66 -30.94
C LEU A 159 -1.05 -12.21 -30.40
N VAL A 160 -0.65 -10.96 -30.65
CA VAL A 160 0.58 -10.41 -30.08
C VAL A 160 0.49 -10.31 -28.55
N PHE A 161 -0.66 -9.88 -28.00
CA PHE A 161 -0.88 -9.86 -26.56
C PHE A 161 -0.81 -11.25 -25.95
N LEU A 162 -1.34 -12.28 -26.61
CA LEU A 162 -1.24 -13.67 -26.18
C LEU A 162 0.22 -14.12 -26.11
N VAL A 163 1.02 -13.87 -27.15
CA VAL A 163 2.45 -14.23 -27.16
C VAL A 163 3.21 -13.56 -26.01
N ILE A 164 2.95 -12.27 -25.79
CA ILE A 164 3.57 -11.51 -24.69
C ILE A 164 3.11 -12.04 -23.32
N ALA A 165 1.82 -12.33 -23.16
CA ALA A 165 1.28 -12.87 -21.91
C ALA A 165 1.85 -14.25 -21.59
N VAL A 166 2.01 -15.12 -22.60
CA VAL A 166 2.67 -16.43 -22.44
C VAL A 166 4.13 -16.23 -22.02
N HIS A 167 4.86 -15.31 -22.65
CA HIS A 167 6.24 -15.00 -22.26
C HIS A 167 6.34 -14.49 -20.81
N LEU A 168 5.45 -13.58 -20.41
CA LEU A 168 5.40 -13.05 -19.05
C LEU A 168 5.03 -14.13 -18.03
N ALA A 169 4.06 -14.98 -18.33
CA ALA A 169 3.67 -16.10 -17.47
C ALA A 169 4.84 -17.07 -17.26
N ASN A 170 5.55 -17.44 -18.32
CA ASN A 170 6.72 -18.31 -18.23
C ASN A 170 7.85 -17.66 -17.43
N THR A 171 8.15 -16.39 -17.70
CA THR A 171 9.21 -15.66 -16.97
C THR A 171 8.86 -15.53 -15.49
N PHE A 172 7.60 -15.20 -15.16
CA PHE A 172 7.12 -15.12 -13.79
C PHE A 172 7.27 -16.45 -13.06
N LEU A 173 6.82 -17.54 -13.68
CA LEU A 173 6.90 -18.88 -13.09
C LEU A 173 8.34 -19.41 -12.99
N ALA A 174 9.25 -18.97 -13.87
CA ALA A 174 10.67 -19.32 -13.80
C ALA A 174 11.35 -18.82 -12.52
N TYR A 175 10.84 -17.74 -11.91
CA TYR A 175 11.33 -17.30 -10.60
C TYR A 175 10.96 -18.26 -9.46
N PHE A 176 9.91 -19.08 -9.61
CA PHE A 176 9.44 -19.98 -8.54
C PHE A 176 9.80 -21.44 -8.80
N ILE A 177 9.60 -21.92 -10.04
CA ILE A 177 9.85 -23.30 -10.46
C ILE A 177 11.32 -23.49 -10.87
N GLY A 178 12.01 -22.41 -11.25
CA GLY A 178 13.35 -22.47 -11.84
C GLY A 178 13.31 -22.68 -13.36
N VAL A 179 14.26 -22.08 -14.07
CA VAL A 179 14.29 -22.07 -15.54
C VAL A 179 14.42 -23.47 -16.14
N ASP A 180 15.32 -24.32 -15.62
CA ASP A 180 15.59 -25.63 -16.21
C ASP A 180 14.39 -26.57 -16.09
N GLN A 181 13.76 -26.58 -14.92
CA GLN A 181 12.59 -27.41 -14.66
C GLN A 181 11.37 -26.92 -15.44
N LEU A 182 11.13 -25.60 -15.49
CA LEU A 182 10.04 -25.04 -16.28
C LEU A 182 10.23 -25.29 -17.78
N ASN A 183 11.45 -25.16 -18.30
CA ASN A 183 11.73 -25.46 -19.71
C ASN A 183 11.49 -26.93 -20.02
N THR A 184 11.84 -27.83 -19.10
CA THR A 184 11.54 -29.25 -19.23
C THR A 184 10.04 -29.47 -19.34
N TYR A 185 9.26 -28.90 -18.41
CA TYR A 185 7.81 -29.07 -18.40
C TYR A 185 7.11 -28.50 -19.63
N ILE A 186 7.53 -27.33 -20.13
CA ILE A 186 6.78 -26.59 -21.15
C ILE A 186 7.30 -26.82 -22.57
N TRP A 187 8.61 -26.96 -22.76
CA TRP A 187 9.22 -27.01 -24.09
C TRP A 187 9.74 -28.40 -24.47
N ASN A 188 10.16 -29.21 -23.50
CA ASN A 188 10.75 -30.53 -23.76
C ASN A 188 9.78 -31.70 -23.54
N SER A 189 8.59 -31.43 -23.01
CA SER A 189 7.57 -32.43 -22.69
C SER A 189 6.23 -32.10 -23.35
N THR A 190 5.36 -33.10 -23.43
CA THR A 190 4.00 -32.91 -23.93
C THR A 190 3.04 -32.43 -22.82
N PRO A 191 1.96 -31.69 -23.17
CA PRO A 191 0.95 -31.28 -22.18
C PRO A 191 0.30 -32.42 -21.39
N LEU A 192 0.34 -33.65 -21.94
CA LEU A 192 -0.21 -34.84 -21.31
C LEU A 192 0.70 -35.42 -20.21
N GLU A 193 2.02 -35.20 -20.29
CA GLU A 193 2.98 -35.66 -19.28
C GLU A 193 2.98 -34.78 -18.04
N HIS A 194 2.83 -33.46 -18.22
CA HIS A 194 2.82 -32.48 -17.13
C HIS A 194 1.56 -31.59 -17.12
N PRO A 195 0.35 -32.17 -17.03
CA PRO A 195 -0.90 -31.43 -17.18
C PRO A 195 -1.07 -30.33 -16.13
N ARG A 196 -0.51 -30.52 -14.92
CA ARG A 196 -0.56 -29.51 -13.85
C ARG A 196 0.30 -28.28 -14.16
N ALA A 197 1.51 -28.48 -14.68
CA ALA A 197 2.41 -27.38 -15.03
C ALA A 197 1.85 -26.56 -16.19
N PHE A 198 1.34 -27.23 -17.24
CA PHE A 198 0.67 -26.56 -18.35
C PHE A 198 -0.60 -25.81 -17.91
N ALA A 199 -1.43 -26.41 -17.06
CA ALA A 199 -2.62 -25.75 -16.51
C ALA A 199 -2.24 -24.49 -15.71
N LEU A 200 -1.16 -24.54 -14.93
CA LEU A 200 -0.66 -23.38 -14.18
C LEU A 200 -0.18 -22.25 -15.11
N VAL A 201 0.64 -22.57 -16.14
CA VAL A 201 1.09 -21.57 -17.13
C VAL A 201 -0.09 -20.97 -17.89
N ALA A 202 -1.05 -21.80 -18.31
CA ALA A 202 -2.25 -21.34 -18.99
C ALA A 202 -3.09 -20.43 -18.09
N PHE A 203 -3.30 -20.80 -16.83
CA PHE A 203 -4.02 -20.01 -15.85
C PHE A 203 -3.38 -18.64 -15.63
N VAL A 204 -2.07 -18.59 -15.37
CA VAL A 204 -1.32 -17.33 -15.20
C VAL A 204 -1.38 -16.49 -16.48
N THR A 205 -1.28 -17.10 -17.66
CA THR A 205 -1.42 -16.42 -18.95
C THR A 205 -2.81 -15.77 -19.09
N VAL A 206 -3.88 -16.49 -18.75
CA VAL A 206 -5.26 -15.96 -18.78
C VAL A 206 -5.42 -14.79 -17.82
N LEU A 207 -4.85 -14.86 -16.60
CA LEU A 207 -4.88 -13.75 -15.66
C LEU A 207 -4.16 -12.52 -16.19
N ILE A 208 -2.97 -12.69 -16.79
CA ILE A 208 -2.22 -11.59 -17.40
C ILE A 208 -3.01 -10.98 -18.57
N LEU A 209 -3.62 -11.81 -19.43
CA LEU A 209 -4.47 -11.34 -20.52
C LEU A 209 -5.69 -10.58 -20.01
N PHE A 210 -6.40 -11.13 -19.02
CA PHE A 210 -7.53 -10.46 -18.39
C PHE A 210 -7.11 -9.10 -17.84
N ASP A 211 -5.98 -9.04 -17.15
CA ASP A 211 -5.50 -7.80 -16.58
C ASP A 211 -5.14 -6.77 -17.66
N PHE A 212 -4.24 -7.07 -18.60
CA PHE A 212 -3.81 -6.07 -19.58
C PHE A 212 -4.82 -5.78 -20.70
N CYS A 213 -5.74 -6.70 -21.01
CA CYS A 213 -6.76 -6.47 -22.04
C CYS A 213 -8.02 -5.81 -21.48
N TYR A 214 -8.47 -6.23 -20.29
CA TYR A 214 -9.72 -5.78 -19.70
C TYR A 214 -9.48 -4.92 -18.46
N TRP A 215 -8.83 -5.40 -17.41
CA TRP A 215 -8.76 -4.71 -16.11
C TRP A 215 -7.95 -3.39 -16.16
N ARG A 216 -6.75 -3.42 -16.74
CA ARG A 216 -5.89 -2.28 -17.11
C ARG A 216 -5.65 -1.32 -15.93
N GLU A 217 -6.00 -0.05 -16.08
CA GLU A 217 -5.88 0.99 -15.05
C GLU A 217 -6.73 0.75 -13.80
N GLN A 218 -7.75 -0.13 -13.86
CA GLN A 218 -8.55 -0.49 -12.68
C GLN A 218 -7.71 -1.18 -11.61
N LEU A 219 -6.62 -1.87 -12.00
CA LEU A 219 -5.68 -2.40 -11.02
C LEU A 219 -5.12 -1.27 -10.17
N CYS A 220 -4.70 -0.17 -10.77
CA CYS A 220 -4.07 0.94 -10.05
C CYS A 220 -5.07 1.76 -9.21
N ILE A 221 -6.33 1.88 -9.67
CA ILE A 221 -7.36 2.71 -9.04
C ILE A 221 -8.10 1.95 -7.93
N ILE A 222 -8.46 0.69 -8.19
CA ILE A 222 -9.31 -0.12 -7.32
C ILE A 222 -8.50 -1.25 -6.65
N GLY A 223 -7.78 -2.03 -7.45
CA GLY A 223 -7.23 -3.32 -7.00
C GLY A 223 -5.92 -3.25 -6.22
N CYS A 224 -5.14 -2.17 -6.34
CA CYS A 224 -3.76 -2.13 -5.85
C CYS A 224 -3.71 -1.72 -4.36
N PRO A 225 -3.41 -2.65 -3.44
CA PRO A 225 -3.28 -2.30 -2.02
C PRO A 225 -2.09 -1.36 -1.78
N TYR A 226 -1.03 -1.50 -2.57
CA TYR A 226 0.15 -0.67 -2.47
C TYR A 226 -0.16 0.81 -2.74
N GLY A 227 -0.89 1.13 -3.81
CA GLY A 227 -1.26 2.51 -4.13
C GLY A 227 -2.11 3.16 -3.04
N ARG A 228 -3.02 2.40 -2.43
CA ARG A 228 -3.84 2.85 -1.30
C ARG A 228 -2.99 3.07 -0.04
N PHE A 229 -2.17 2.10 0.32
CA PHE A 229 -1.31 2.18 1.48
C PHE A 229 -0.31 3.34 1.39
N GLN A 230 0.28 3.57 0.20
CA GLN A 230 1.17 4.69 -0.04
C GLN A 230 0.52 6.05 0.25
N SER A 231 -0.79 6.19 0.07
CA SER A 231 -1.48 7.47 0.31
C SER A 231 -1.49 7.86 1.79
N VAL A 232 -1.42 6.89 2.69
CA VAL A 232 -1.27 7.10 4.14
C VAL A 232 0.19 7.37 4.53
N LEU A 233 1.15 6.87 3.73
CA LEU A 233 2.58 7.09 3.95
C LEU A 233 3.07 8.47 3.50
N LEU A 234 2.37 9.13 2.60
CA LEU A 234 2.70 10.48 2.15
C LEU A 234 2.54 11.48 3.29
N ASP A 235 3.48 12.42 3.38
CA ASP A 235 3.34 13.62 4.18
C ASP A 235 3.32 14.88 3.28
N ARG A 236 3.05 16.05 3.86
CA ARG A 236 2.96 17.31 3.09
C ARG A 236 4.26 17.70 2.38
N SER A 237 5.39 17.14 2.80
CA SER A 237 6.72 17.38 2.25
C SER A 237 7.21 16.24 1.34
N SER A 238 6.46 15.14 1.20
CA SER A 238 6.75 14.08 0.24
C SER A 238 6.63 14.56 -1.21
N LEU A 239 7.47 14.03 -2.09
CA LEU A 239 7.46 14.40 -3.50
C LEU A 239 6.18 13.88 -4.20
N ILE A 240 5.45 14.79 -4.83
CA ILE A 240 4.27 14.54 -5.63
C ILE A 240 4.40 15.22 -6.99
N VAL A 241 3.64 14.75 -7.98
CA VAL A 241 3.37 15.55 -9.16
C VAL A 241 2.22 16.48 -8.81
N GLY A 242 2.44 17.80 -8.86
CA GLY A 242 1.44 18.78 -8.45
C GLY A 242 1.31 19.94 -9.42
N TYR A 243 0.11 20.51 -9.47
CA TYR A 243 -0.22 21.73 -10.17
C TYR A 243 -0.04 22.94 -9.25
N ASP A 244 0.60 23.99 -9.75
CA ASP A 244 0.79 25.23 -9.01
C ASP A 244 -0.43 26.14 -9.14
N THR A 245 -1.32 26.08 -8.14
CA THR A 245 -2.55 26.87 -8.12
C THR A 245 -2.27 28.36 -8.01
N THR A 246 -1.25 28.77 -7.24
CA THR A 246 -0.87 30.18 -7.05
C THR A 246 -0.42 30.84 -8.34
N ARG A 247 0.23 30.07 -9.21
CA ARG A 247 0.70 30.53 -10.52
C ARG A 247 -0.35 30.34 -11.61
N GLY A 248 -1.13 29.27 -11.55
CA GLY A 248 -2.01 28.83 -12.62
C GLY A 248 -3.38 29.50 -12.63
N GLU A 249 -3.91 29.88 -11.47
CA GLU A 249 -5.28 30.40 -11.32
C GLU A 249 -5.32 31.93 -11.19
N PRO A 250 -6.41 32.59 -11.63
CA PRO A 250 -7.56 32.02 -12.34
C PRO A 250 -7.16 31.61 -13.78
N ARG A 251 -7.51 30.38 -14.15
CA ARG A 251 -7.24 29.85 -15.49
C ARG A 251 -8.13 30.51 -16.54
N GLY A 252 -7.65 30.57 -17.79
CA GLY A 252 -8.49 31.10 -18.87
C GLY A 252 -7.78 31.27 -20.21
N HIS A 253 -8.58 31.52 -21.25
CA HIS A 253 -8.11 31.70 -22.62
C HIS A 253 -7.76 33.16 -22.97
N GLY A 254 -6.76 33.35 -23.84
CA GLY A 254 -6.38 34.65 -24.39
C GLY A 254 -4.93 35.01 -24.17
N ARG A 255 -4.42 35.92 -25.01
CA ARG A 255 -3.02 36.43 -24.98
C ARG A 255 -2.82 37.56 -23.97
N ASP A 256 -3.81 38.41 -23.76
CA ASP A 256 -3.75 39.55 -22.82
C ASP A 256 -4.03 39.12 -21.38
N ARG A 257 -3.22 38.16 -20.89
CA ARG A 257 -3.45 37.47 -19.60
C ARG A 257 -3.38 38.43 -18.41
N LYS A 258 -2.36 39.30 -18.39
CA LYS A 258 -2.17 40.29 -17.31
C LYS A 258 -3.34 41.28 -17.22
N ALA A 259 -3.84 41.76 -18.36
CA ALA A 259 -4.97 42.69 -18.40
C ALA A 259 -6.27 42.06 -17.88
N LYS A 260 -6.41 40.74 -18.00
CA LYS A 260 -7.57 39.96 -17.54
C LYS A 260 -7.38 39.33 -16.15
N GLY A 261 -6.25 39.57 -15.47
CA GLY A 261 -5.94 38.94 -14.18
C GLY A 261 -5.81 37.42 -14.23
N LEU A 262 -5.51 36.84 -15.40
CA LEU A 262 -5.40 35.39 -15.58
C LEU A 262 -4.01 34.88 -15.16
N GLY A 263 -3.99 33.72 -14.51
CA GLY A 263 -2.75 32.98 -14.20
C GLY A 263 -2.13 32.33 -15.44
N ASP A 264 -1.16 31.44 -15.27
CA ASP A 264 -0.45 30.80 -16.39
C ASP A 264 -1.19 29.62 -17.02
N CYS A 265 -2.25 29.10 -16.38
CA CYS A 265 -3.03 28.00 -16.94
C CYS A 265 -3.96 28.48 -18.06
N VAL A 266 -3.69 28.03 -19.28
CA VAL A 266 -4.45 28.39 -20.49
C VAL A 266 -5.73 27.58 -20.70
N ASP A 267 -6.11 26.76 -19.71
CA ASP A 267 -7.30 25.89 -19.71
C ASP A 267 -7.42 24.94 -20.92
N CYS A 268 -6.29 24.37 -21.37
CA CYS A 268 -6.26 23.52 -22.57
C CYS A 268 -6.67 22.05 -22.37
N HIS A 269 -6.86 21.60 -21.12
CA HIS A 269 -7.15 20.20 -20.74
C HIS A 269 -6.14 19.13 -21.21
N GLN A 270 -4.99 19.50 -21.79
CA GLN A 270 -3.99 18.54 -22.27
C GLN A 270 -3.44 17.63 -21.16
N CYS A 271 -3.31 18.14 -19.93
CA CYS A 271 -2.89 17.36 -18.77
C CYS A 271 -3.86 16.21 -18.42
N VAL A 272 -5.15 16.40 -18.69
CA VAL A 272 -6.21 15.40 -18.45
C VAL A 272 -6.21 14.36 -19.59
N GLU A 273 -6.08 14.80 -20.84
CA GLU A 273 -6.08 13.91 -22.01
C GLU A 273 -4.92 12.90 -22.02
N VAL A 274 -3.78 13.24 -21.45
CA VAL A 274 -2.59 12.36 -21.38
C VAL A 274 -2.54 11.52 -20.12
N CYS A 275 -3.45 11.76 -19.16
CA CYS A 275 -3.43 11.08 -17.88
C CYS A 275 -3.84 9.60 -18.04
N PRO A 276 -2.99 8.63 -17.67
CA PRO A 276 -3.31 7.22 -17.82
C PRO A 276 -4.44 6.75 -16.90
N THR A 277 -4.76 7.51 -15.86
CA THR A 277 -5.85 7.27 -14.92
C THR A 277 -6.98 8.29 -15.06
N GLY A 278 -6.93 9.22 -16.02
CA GLY A 278 -8.07 10.09 -16.35
C GLY A 278 -8.39 11.19 -15.34
N ILE A 279 -7.53 11.44 -14.36
CA ILE A 279 -7.73 12.52 -13.38
C ILE A 279 -7.43 13.91 -13.96
N ASP A 280 -8.07 14.93 -13.38
CA ASP A 280 -7.67 16.32 -13.55
C ASP A 280 -6.74 16.78 -12.42
N ILE A 281 -5.45 16.90 -12.74
CA ILE A 281 -4.41 17.31 -11.80
C ILE A 281 -4.61 18.73 -11.23
N ARG A 282 -5.51 19.53 -11.83
CA ARG A 282 -5.82 20.89 -11.37
C ARG A 282 -6.71 20.90 -10.13
N ASP A 283 -7.42 19.81 -9.85
CA ASP A 283 -8.22 19.67 -8.62
C ASP A 283 -7.37 19.27 -7.39
N GLY A 284 -6.03 19.27 -7.53
CA GLY A 284 -5.11 18.95 -6.45
C GLY A 284 -4.69 17.48 -6.40
N LEU A 285 -4.26 17.03 -5.21
CA LEU A 285 -3.72 15.69 -5.02
C LEU A 285 -4.84 14.65 -4.94
N GLN A 286 -4.83 13.69 -5.86
CA GLN A 286 -5.84 12.63 -5.97
C GLN A 286 -5.22 11.24 -5.76
N LEU A 287 -6.00 10.32 -5.20
CA LEU A 287 -5.56 8.96 -4.87
C LEU A 287 -5.30 8.09 -6.11
N GLU A 288 -5.82 8.48 -7.27
CA GLU A 288 -5.63 7.77 -8.53
C GLU A 288 -4.36 8.22 -9.27
N CYS A 289 -3.68 9.27 -8.81
CA CYS A 289 -2.44 9.75 -9.43
C CYS A 289 -1.31 8.74 -9.24
N VAL A 290 -0.77 8.22 -10.34
CA VAL A 290 0.36 7.28 -10.33
C VAL A 290 1.73 7.95 -10.47
N ASN A 291 1.84 9.28 -10.37
CA ASN A 291 3.11 10.03 -10.53
C ASN A 291 3.89 9.70 -11.82
N CYS A 292 3.20 9.42 -12.93
CA CYS A 292 3.83 9.03 -14.20
C CYS A 292 4.38 10.19 -15.05
N THR A 293 4.13 11.44 -14.66
CA THR A 293 4.65 12.69 -15.25
C THR A 293 4.25 13.03 -16.70
N GLN A 294 3.35 12.26 -17.32
CA GLN A 294 2.81 12.61 -18.65
C GLN A 294 2.18 14.00 -18.69
N CYS A 295 1.49 14.40 -17.62
CA CYS A 295 0.90 15.74 -17.48
C CYS A 295 1.96 16.86 -17.43
N ILE A 296 3.16 16.59 -16.90
CA ILE A 296 4.27 17.57 -16.90
C ILE A 296 4.74 17.80 -18.32
N ASP A 297 5.08 16.73 -19.06
CA ASP A 297 5.56 16.83 -20.44
C ASP A 297 4.50 17.50 -21.35
N ALA A 298 3.21 17.19 -21.16
CA ALA A 298 2.13 17.83 -21.92
C ALA A 298 1.97 19.32 -21.59
N CYS A 299 2.01 19.68 -20.31
CA CYS A 299 1.86 21.06 -19.87
C CYS A 299 3.06 21.91 -20.31
N ASP A 300 4.29 21.41 -20.15
CA ASP A 300 5.50 22.10 -20.60
C ASP A 300 5.48 22.36 -22.12
N HIS A 301 5.00 21.39 -22.92
CA HIS A 301 4.82 21.62 -24.36
C HIS A 301 3.83 22.75 -24.63
N VAL A 302 2.72 22.84 -23.90
CA VAL A 302 1.76 23.93 -24.05
C VAL A 302 2.39 25.26 -23.63
N MET A 303 3.08 25.31 -22.48
CA MET A 303 3.78 26.50 -21.97
C MET A 303 4.77 27.04 -23.00
N ASP A 304 5.56 26.16 -23.62
CA ASP A 304 6.50 26.56 -24.67
C ASP A 304 5.80 27.19 -25.89
N ARG A 305 4.66 26.63 -26.32
CA ARG A 305 3.90 27.16 -27.48
C ARG A 305 3.28 28.53 -27.20
N VAL A 306 2.85 28.78 -25.96
CA VAL A 306 2.24 30.05 -25.57
C VAL A 306 3.26 31.08 -25.07
N GLY A 307 4.53 30.68 -24.92
CA GLY A 307 5.62 31.56 -24.47
C GLY A 307 5.64 31.83 -22.97
N LEU A 308 5.09 30.92 -22.15
CA LEU A 308 5.12 31.00 -20.69
C LEU A 308 6.21 30.09 -20.09
N PRO A 309 6.73 30.38 -18.88
CA PRO A 309 7.72 29.52 -18.26
C PRO A 309 7.21 28.08 -18.04
N ARG A 310 8.10 27.09 -18.12
CA ARG A 310 7.77 25.68 -17.81
C ARG A 310 7.47 25.47 -16.33
N GLY A 311 7.02 24.26 -15.96
CA GLY A 311 6.88 23.85 -14.56
C GLY A 311 5.62 24.35 -13.84
N LEU A 312 4.55 24.65 -14.60
CA LEU A 312 3.22 24.89 -14.04
C LEU A 312 2.68 23.60 -13.37
N ILE A 313 2.95 22.45 -13.97
CA ILE A 313 2.89 21.14 -13.32
C ILE A 313 4.32 20.66 -13.14
N ARG A 314 4.70 20.25 -11.93
CA ARG A 314 6.08 19.83 -11.62
C ARG A 314 6.12 18.81 -10.50
N TYR A 315 7.27 18.16 -10.35
CA TYR A 315 7.60 17.49 -9.10
C TYR A 315 7.80 18.53 -8.01
N SER A 316 7.01 18.44 -6.95
CA SER A 316 7.05 19.34 -5.79
C SER A 316 6.48 18.61 -4.58
N SER A 317 6.24 19.31 -3.48
CA SER A 317 5.44 18.81 -2.36
C SER A 317 4.29 19.77 -2.07
N GLN A 318 3.29 19.35 -1.30
CA GLN A 318 2.19 20.25 -0.92
C GLN A 318 2.72 21.48 -0.16
N SER A 319 3.70 21.27 0.73
CA SER A 319 4.36 22.36 1.46
C SER A 319 5.07 23.33 0.53
N ALA A 320 5.86 22.84 -0.43
CA ALA A 320 6.57 23.70 -1.38
C ALA A 320 5.62 24.46 -2.31
N LEU A 321 4.53 23.84 -2.76
CA LEU A 321 3.49 24.51 -3.56
C LEU A 321 2.74 25.57 -2.73
N ALA A 322 2.64 25.39 -1.41
CA ALA A 322 2.09 26.38 -0.49
C ALA A 322 3.14 27.43 0.00
N GLY A 323 4.33 27.48 -0.60
CA GLY A 323 5.40 28.42 -0.23
C GLY A 323 6.10 28.13 1.10
N LYS A 324 5.90 26.95 1.69
CA LYS A 324 6.50 26.53 2.97
C LYS A 324 7.83 25.78 2.75
N PRO A 325 8.79 25.87 3.68
CA PRO A 325 10.05 25.14 3.58
C PRO A 325 9.83 23.62 3.67
N THR A 326 10.63 22.87 2.91
CA THR A 326 10.54 21.41 2.81
C THR A 326 11.88 20.75 3.15
N PRO A 327 12.23 20.64 4.45
CA PRO A 327 13.45 19.93 4.83
C PRO A 327 13.34 18.45 4.48
N ILE A 328 14.40 17.89 3.89
CA ILE A 328 14.48 16.46 3.59
C ILE A 328 14.65 15.67 4.90
N ALA A 329 15.51 16.16 5.80
CA ALA A 329 15.76 15.59 7.13
C ALA A 329 14.57 15.87 8.07
N ARG A 330 13.60 14.96 8.05
CA ARG A 330 12.41 14.97 8.91
C ARG A 330 12.52 13.85 9.95
N PRO A 331 11.97 14.00 11.17
CA PRO A 331 12.02 12.97 12.19
C PRO A 331 11.61 11.57 11.66
N ARG A 332 10.51 11.50 10.90
CA ARG A 332 10.04 10.26 10.26
C ARG A 332 11.08 9.62 9.33
N VAL A 333 11.72 10.42 8.48
CA VAL A 333 12.74 9.94 7.52
C VAL A 333 14.00 9.48 8.26
N LEU A 334 14.41 10.22 9.30
CA LEU A 334 15.56 9.86 10.13
C LEU A 334 15.32 8.57 10.91
N ILE A 335 14.10 8.36 11.44
CA ILE A 335 13.72 7.11 12.10
C ILE A 335 13.81 5.94 11.13
N TYR A 336 13.23 6.04 9.94
CA TYR A 336 13.33 4.96 8.94
C TYR A 336 14.78 4.68 8.55
N MET A 337 15.58 5.72 8.28
CA MET A 337 16.99 5.57 7.97
C MET A 337 17.76 4.88 9.11
N GLY A 338 17.52 5.29 10.36
CA GLY A 338 18.14 4.68 11.54
C GLY A 338 17.74 3.21 11.73
N LEU A 339 16.47 2.86 11.56
CA LEU A 339 15.98 1.49 11.64
C LEU A 339 16.56 0.61 10.52
N ILE A 340 16.57 1.10 9.28
CA ILE A 340 17.17 0.39 8.14
C ILE A 340 18.65 0.14 8.40
N LEU A 341 19.39 1.14 8.90
CA LEU A 341 20.80 1.00 9.22
C LEU A 341 21.02 -0.03 10.34
N ALA A 342 20.26 0.04 11.43
CA ALA A 342 20.37 -0.90 12.55
C ALA A 342 20.07 -2.34 12.10
N LEU A 343 19.01 -2.55 11.31
CA LEU A 343 18.68 -3.86 10.77
C LEU A 343 19.69 -4.36 9.75
N SER A 344 20.28 -3.47 8.95
CA SER A 344 21.33 -3.85 8.00
C SER A 344 22.60 -4.31 8.73
N VAL A 345 22.97 -3.64 9.82
CA VAL A 345 24.07 -4.07 10.70
C VAL A 345 23.75 -5.43 11.34
N LEU A 346 22.53 -5.61 11.85
CA LEU A 346 22.07 -6.91 12.36
C LEU A 346 22.13 -8.00 11.29
N PHE A 347 21.64 -7.73 10.07
CA PHE A 347 21.63 -8.68 8.96
C PHE A 347 23.04 -9.13 8.59
N VAL A 348 23.98 -8.19 8.43
CA VAL A 348 25.38 -8.52 8.14
C VAL A 348 26.00 -9.32 9.28
N THR A 349 25.69 -8.98 10.53
CA THR A 349 26.20 -9.71 11.69
C THR A 349 25.69 -11.15 11.72
N LEU A 350 24.39 -11.36 11.50
CA LEU A 350 23.78 -12.71 11.38
C LEU A 350 24.36 -13.49 10.20
N LEU A 351 24.58 -12.82 9.07
CA LEU A 351 25.09 -13.45 7.84
C LEU A 351 26.54 -13.93 8.02
N VAL A 352 27.39 -13.11 8.64
CA VAL A 352 28.80 -13.45 8.92
C VAL A 352 28.91 -14.47 10.06
N SER A 353 27.98 -14.47 11.02
CA SER A 353 27.94 -15.44 12.13
C SER A 353 27.27 -16.77 11.76
N ARG A 354 26.82 -16.90 10.50
CA ARG A 354 26.12 -18.10 10.01
C ARG A 354 27.08 -19.28 9.99
N LYS A 355 26.69 -20.35 10.69
CA LYS A 355 27.44 -21.60 10.76
C LYS A 355 27.39 -22.39 9.45
N ALA A 356 28.46 -23.11 9.13
CA ALA A 356 28.61 -23.92 7.92
C ALA A 356 27.67 -25.13 7.86
N PHE A 357 27.11 -25.53 9.00
CA PHE A 357 26.12 -26.58 9.10
C PHE A 357 25.08 -26.25 10.19
N ASP A 358 23.96 -26.95 10.12
CA ASP A 358 22.86 -26.80 11.05
C ASP A 358 22.46 -28.14 11.65
N VAL A 359 22.09 -28.12 12.92
CA VAL A 359 21.74 -29.31 13.69
C VAL A 359 20.44 -29.08 14.41
N THR A 360 19.44 -29.92 14.12
CA THR A 360 18.17 -29.92 14.86
C THR A 360 18.00 -31.26 15.55
N LEU A 361 17.88 -31.24 16.88
CA LEU A 361 17.55 -32.43 17.66
C LEU A 361 16.03 -32.59 17.72
N LEU A 362 15.56 -33.72 17.21
CA LEU A 362 14.16 -34.12 17.19
C LEU A 362 13.97 -35.29 18.16
N ARG A 363 12.78 -35.39 18.74
CA ARG A 363 12.42 -36.55 19.55
C ARG A 363 12.43 -37.83 18.71
N GLY A 364 12.92 -38.93 19.30
CA GLY A 364 12.72 -40.27 18.77
C GLY A 364 11.23 -40.62 18.68
N LEU A 365 10.91 -41.57 17.80
CA LEU A 365 9.56 -42.10 17.67
C LEU A 365 9.35 -43.20 18.72
N GLY A 366 8.22 -43.18 19.42
CA GLY A 366 7.88 -44.21 20.41
C GLY A 366 8.09 -43.77 21.86
N SER A 367 8.58 -44.67 22.70
CA SER A 367 8.79 -44.44 24.13
C SER A 367 9.77 -43.27 24.36
N PRO A 368 9.50 -42.35 25.32
CA PRO A 368 10.41 -41.25 25.61
C PRO A 368 11.78 -41.71 26.12
N PHE A 369 11.86 -42.88 26.75
CA PHE A 369 13.08 -43.56 27.15
C PHE A 369 12.83 -45.07 27.28
N ASN A 370 13.90 -45.85 27.25
CA ASN A 370 13.90 -47.28 27.58
C ASN A 370 14.90 -47.52 28.72
N ILE A 371 14.70 -48.59 29.48
CA ILE A 371 15.70 -49.04 30.47
C ILE A 371 16.39 -50.26 29.87
N THR A 372 17.70 -50.18 29.70
CA THR A 372 18.51 -51.28 29.17
C THR A 372 18.65 -52.40 30.19
N ALA A 373 19.05 -53.59 29.74
CA ALA A 373 19.31 -54.73 30.64
C ALA A 373 20.41 -54.44 31.68
N GLY A 374 21.30 -53.47 31.40
CA GLY A 374 22.34 -52.99 32.32
C GLY A 374 21.86 -51.96 33.34
N GLY A 375 20.58 -51.55 33.32
CA GLY A 375 20.02 -50.55 34.25
C GLY A 375 20.21 -49.10 33.82
N GLU A 376 20.82 -48.85 32.65
CA GLU A 376 20.96 -47.50 32.10
C GLU A 376 19.68 -47.05 31.37
N VAL A 377 19.43 -45.74 31.41
CA VAL A 377 18.30 -45.11 30.74
C VAL A 377 18.72 -44.69 29.34
N GLU A 378 18.14 -45.34 28.33
CA GLU A 378 18.34 -45.03 26.92
C GLU A 378 17.31 -44.00 26.44
N ASN A 379 17.77 -42.91 25.86
CA ASN A 379 16.95 -41.95 25.13
C ASN A 379 17.30 -42.00 23.64
N ILE A 380 16.29 -42.22 22.81
CA ILE A 380 16.44 -42.20 21.35
C ILE A 380 16.06 -40.81 20.85
N LEU A 381 17.02 -40.11 20.26
CA LEU A 381 16.84 -38.84 19.58
C LEU A 381 17.02 -39.02 18.07
N ARG A 382 16.61 -38.05 17.29
CA ARG A 382 16.92 -37.96 15.86
C ARG A 382 17.64 -36.65 15.61
N ALA A 383 18.91 -36.71 15.24
CA ALA A 383 19.67 -35.53 14.84
C ALA A 383 19.49 -35.31 13.35
N LYS A 384 18.80 -34.22 12.98
CA LYS A 384 18.75 -33.75 11.61
C LYS A 384 19.95 -32.84 11.39
N LEU A 385 20.89 -33.32 10.58
CA LEU A 385 22.12 -32.61 10.22
C LEU A 385 22.00 -32.08 8.79
N VAL A 386 22.46 -30.85 8.57
CA VAL A 386 22.34 -30.17 7.28
C VAL A 386 23.67 -29.50 6.93
N ASN A 387 24.33 -29.98 5.87
CA ASN A 387 25.52 -29.32 5.32
C ASN A 387 25.07 -28.09 4.52
N ARG A 388 25.53 -26.89 4.91
CA ARG A 388 25.22 -25.62 4.22
C ARG A 388 26.36 -25.16 3.30
N THR A 389 27.44 -25.92 3.21
CA THR A 389 28.58 -25.60 2.34
C THR A 389 28.40 -26.16 0.94
N ASP A 390 29.17 -25.61 -0.01
CA ASP A 390 29.26 -26.13 -1.39
C ASP A 390 30.26 -27.29 -1.52
N GLN A 391 30.73 -27.86 -0.40
CA GLN A 391 31.71 -28.94 -0.37
C GLN A 391 31.18 -30.11 0.45
N GLU A 392 31.68 -31.30 0.16
CA GLU A 392 31.45 -32.48 0.99
C GLU A 392 32.18 -32.33 2.33
N ARG A 393 31.50 -32.70 3.42
CA ARG A 393 31.99 -32.54 4.80
C ARG A 393 31.72 -33.78 5.62
N THR A 394 32.61 -34.07 6.56
CA THR A 394 32.43 -35.14 7.55
C THR A 394 32.13 -34.56 8.92
N TYR A 395 31.13 -35.10 9.60
CA TYR A 395 30.66 -34.62 10.90
C TYR A 395 30.73 -35.72 11.95
N ARG A 396 31.15 -35.34 13.17
CA ARG A 396 31.21 -36.20 14.35
C ARG A 396 30.28 -35.70 15.43
N VAL A 397 29.71 -36.62 16.20
CA VAL A 397 28.84 -36.31 17.34
C VAL A 397 29.51 -36.74 18.64
N GLU A 398 29.55 -35.83 19.60
CA GLU A 398 30.13 -36.02 20.93
C GLU A 398 29.09 -35.72 22.00
N ALA A 399 29.00 -36.55 23.03
CA ALA A 399 28.25 -36.23 24.25
C ALA A 399 29.19 -35.46 25.19
N VAL A 400 28.84 -34.21 25.53
CA VAL A 400 29.69 -33.32 26.33
C VAL A 400 29.26 -33.26 27.79
N ALA A 401 27.95 -33.20 28.04
CA ALA A 401 27.41 -33.10 29.39
C ALA A 401 26.06 -33.81 29.51
N PRO A 402 25.74 -34.40 30.69
CA PRO A 402 26.64 -34.64 31.83
C PRO A 402 27.76 -35.64 31.49
N GLU A 403 28.86 -35.68 32.27
CA GLU A 403 29.98 -36.61 32.00
C GLU A 403 29.58 -38.10 32.00
N SER A 404 28.48 -38.43 32.69
CA SER A 404 27.91 -39.77 32.72
C SER A 404 27.12 -40.14 31.46
N LEU A 405 26.92 -39.21 30.54
CA LEU A 405 26.24 -39.41 29.27
C LEU A 405 27.22 -39.94 28.21
N HIS A 406 26.84 -41.02 27.53
CA HIS A 406 27.61 -41.51 26.39
C HIS A 406 26.69 -41.96 25.25
N LEU A 407 27.24 -41.93 24.03
CA LEU A 407 26.58 -42.45 22.84
C LEU A 407 26.80 -43.97 22.76
N LEU A 408 25.76 -44.72 22.42
CA LEU A 408 25.85 -46.17 22.22
C LEU A 408 26.87 -46.54 21.11
N SER A 409 26.99 -45.70 20.09
CA SER A 409 27.95 -45.87 18.99
C SER A 409 28.49 -44.52 18.53
N SER A 410 29.74 -44.50 18.07
CA SER A 410 30.34 -43.33 17.44
C SER A 410 29.65 -43.06 16.11
N VAL A 411 29.13 -41.83 15.93
CA VAL A 411 28.43 -41.42 14.72
C VAL A 411 29.33 -40.51 13.90
N GLU A 412 29.77 -41.01 12.74
CA GLU A 412 30.45 -40.26 11.69
C GLU A 412 29.55 -40.16 10.46
N LEU A 413 29.24 -38.93 10.04
CA LEU A 413 28.32 -38.67 8.93
C LEU A 413 29.04 -37.89 7.84
N LYS A 414 29.03 -38.44 6.63
CA LYS A 414 29.60 -37.82 5.45
C LYS A 414 28.48 -37.26 4.59
N LEU A 415 28.43 -35.94 4.41
CA LEU A 415 27.36 -35.25 3.69
C LEU A 415 27.93 -34.43 2.54
N GLY A 416 27.33 -34.59 1.35
CA GLY A 416 27.59 -33.77 0.18
C GLY A 416 27.14 -32.32 0.36
N ALA A 417 27.49 -31.49 -0.63
CA ALA A 417 27.12 -30.08 -0.67
C ALA A 417 25.60 -29.90 -0.58
N GLY A 418 25.12 -29.13 0.40
CA GLY A 418 23.69 -28.88 0.59
C GLY A 418 22.87 -30.08 1.09
N GLU A 419 23.46 -31.24 1.33
CA GLU A 419 22.75 -32.46 1.74
C GLU A 419 22.26 -32.37 3.18
N SER A 420 21.17 -33.10 3.48
CA SER A 420 20.65 -33.24 4.83
C SER A 420 20.33 -34.69 5.15
N VAL A 421 20.73 -35.15 6.33
CA VAL A 421 20.43 -36.49 6.84
C VAL A 421 19.72 -36.39 8.18
N THR A 422 18.92 -37.39 8.53
CA THR A 422 18.35 -37.52 9.88
C THR A 422 18.77 -38.86 10.46
N GLU A 423 19.63 -38.81 11.46
CA GLU A 423 20.23 -39.99 12.06
C GLU A 423 19.72 -40.20 13.49
N PRO A 424 19.31 -41.42 13.87
CA PRO A 424 18.95 -41.72 15.23
C PRO A 424 20.19 -41.73 16.13
N LEU A 425 20.13 -41.00 17.24
CA LEU A 425 21.16 -41.00 18.27
C LEU A 425 20.63 -41.72 19.51
N HIS A 426 21.37 -42.73 19.94
CA HIS A 426 21.08 -43.51 21.14
C HIS A 426 21.96 -43.00 22.28
N LEU A 427 21.34 -42.33 23.24
CA LEU A 427 22.01 -41.73 24.39
C LEU A 427 21.74 -42.54 25.65
N LEU A 428 22.80 -42.93 26.33
CA LEU A 428 22.77 -43.71 27.55
C LEU A 428 23.28 -42.87 28.72
N ALA A 429 22.54 -42.90 29.82
CA ALA A 429 22.98 -42.32 31.08
C ALA A 429 22.49 -43.19 32.25
N PRO A 430 23.25 -43.23 33.36
CA PRO A 430 22.85 -43.97 34.55
C PRO A 430 21.56 -43.41 35.15
N GLN A 431 20.78 -44.28 35.78
CA GLN A 431 19.47 -43.91 36.32
C GLN A 431 19.57 -42.81 37.39
N GLU A 432 20.65 -42.75 38.17
CA GLU A 432 20.86 -41.73 39.20
C GLU A 432 20.85 -40.31 38.62
N ALA A 433 21.34 -40.12 37.38
CA ALA A 433 21.40 -38.81 36.74
C ALA A 433 20.00 -38.19 36.56
N PHE A 434 18.95 -39.00 36.45
CA PHE A 434 17.56 -38.55 36.26
C PHE A 434 16.82 -38.30 37.57
N GLN A 435 17.28 -38.86 38.69
CA GLN A 435 16.58 -38.81 39.97
C GLN A 435 16.66 -37.42 40.61
N GLU A 436 17.79 -36.71 40.46
CA GLU A 436 18.01 -35.38 41.05
C GLU A 436 17.09 -34.29 40.47
N ARG A 437 16.45 -34.52 39.32
CA ARG A 437 15.70 -33.53 38.55
C ARG A 437 14.32 -34.00 38.11
N GLY A 438 13.68 -34.84 38.93
CA GLY A 438 12.30 -35.27 38.70
C GLY A 438 12.10 -36.05 37.39
N GLY A 439 13.09 -36.86 37.00
CA GLY A 439 13.04 -37.71 35.81
C GLY A 439 13.50 -37.03 34.52
N THR A 440 14.28 -35.94 34.58
CA THR A 440 14.81 -35.27 33.38
C THR A 440 16.29 -34.90 33.50
N VAL A 441 17.04 -34.97 32.40
CA VAL A 441 18.45 -34.57 32.32
C VAL A 441 18.66 -33.65 31.13
N LYS A 442 19.34 -32.52 31.32
CA LYS A 442 19.78 -31.66 30.21
C LYS A 442 21.07 -32.25 29.65
N ALA A 443 21.01 -32.79 28.44
CA ALA A 443 22.15 -33.29 27.69
C ALA A 443 22.67 -32.24 26.73
N THR A 444 23.99 -32.05 26.69
CA THR A 444 24.67 -31.21 25.69
C THR A 444 25.40 -32.12 24.72
N LEU A 445 25.02 -32.06 23.46
CA LEU A 445 25.68 -32.75 22.36
C LEU A 445 26.47 -31.75 21.53
N ARG A 446 27.72 -32.08 21.20
CA ARG A 446 28.56 -31.29 20.31
C ARG A 446 28.69 -32.00 18.97
N PHE A 447 28.42 -31.26 17.91
CA PHE A 447 28.61 -31.70 16.54
C PHE A 447 29.82 -30.95 16.00
N VAL A 448 30.80 -31.66 15.45
CA VAL A 448 32.06 -31.08 14.96
C VAL A 448 32.27 -31.51 13.52
N ASP A 449 32.61 -30.55 12.65
CA ASP A 449 32.99 -30.85 11.27
C ASP A 449 34.49 -31.12 11.12
N ASP A 450 34.90 -31.57 9.94
CA ASP A 450 36.29 -31.90 9.60
C ASP A 450 37.25 -30.70 9.60
N VAL A 451 36.75 -29.47 9.61
CA VAL A 451 37.55 -28.23 9.67
C VAL A 451 37.52 -27.58 11.06
N GLY A 452 36.88 -28.25 12.03
CA GLY A 452 36.87 -27.87 13.45
C GLY A 452 35.78 -26.88 13.83
N GLU A 453 34.82 -26.61 12.94
CA GLU A 453 33.62 -25.86 13.30
C GLU A 453 32.70 -26.75 14.15
N SER A 454 32.27 -26.23 15.31
CA SER A 454 31.42 -26.97 16.23
C SER A 454 30.10 -26.25 16.51
N VAL A 455 29.03 -27.04 16.63
CA VAL A 455 27.70 -26.60 17.08
C VAL A 455 27.29 -27.44 18.28
N GLU A 456 26.99 -26.79 19.40
CA GLU A 456 26.47 -27.45 20.59
C GLU A 456 24.94 -27.34 20.63
N GLN A 457 24.27 -28.46 20.91
CA GLN A 457 22.82 -28.54 21.04
C GLN A 457 22.47 -29.11 22.41
N VAL A 458 21.56 -28.43 23.10
CA VAL A 458 21.05 -28.85 24.40
C VAL A 458 19.69 -29.50 24.21
N TYR A 459 19.51 -30.70 24.75
CA TYR A 459 18.25 -31.43 24.69
C TYR A 459 17.87 -31.99 26.06
N LEU A 460 16.58 -32.07 26.35
CA LEU A 460 16.07 -32.62 27.60
C LEU A 460 15.76 -34.11 27.43
N LEU A 461 16.55 -34.96 28.06
CA LEU A 461 16.34 -36.39 28.17
C LEU A 461 15.33 -36.70 29.27
N PHE A 462 14.59 -37.80 29.10
CA PHE A 462 13.59 -38.27 30.05
C PHE A 462 14.05 -39.58 30.70
N GLY A 463 13.65 -39.80 31.94
CA GLY A 463 13.94 -41.01 32.68
C GLY A 463 12.83 -41.34 33.67
N PRO A 464 12.99 -42.44 34.41
CA PRO A 464 12.02 -42.88 35.40
C PRO A 464 11.95 -41.89 36.57
N VAL A 465 10.73 -41.52 36.97
CA VAL A 465 10.47 -40.61 38.10
C VAL A 465 10.30 -41.44 39.38
N THR A 466 11.18 -41.25 40.36
CA THR A 466 11.06 -41.84 41.71
C THR A 466 10.80 -40.74 42.73
N GLY A 467 9.56 -40.25 42.81
CA GLY A 467 9.18 -39.21 43.78
C GLY A 467 7.93 -38.41 43.40
N ALA A 468 7.42 -37.62 44.35
CA ALA A 468 6.33 -36.67 44.10
C ALA A 468 6.81 -35.56 43.16
N ILE A 469 6.10 -35.37 42.05
CA ILE A 469 6.39 -34.30 41.08
C ILE A 469 6.11 -32.96 41.76
N GLU A 470 7.15 -32.20 42.10
CA GLU A 470 6.98 -30.77 42.36
C GLU A 470 6.49 -30.14 41.06
N ARG A 471 5.19 -29.84 40.99
CA ARG A 471 4.65 -29.04 39.91
C ARG A 471 5.27 -27.65 40.03
N GLU A 472 6.27 -27.36 39.21
CA GLU A 472 6.68 -25.99 38.92
C GLU A 472 5.41 -25.20 38.60
N HIS A 473 5.09 -24.20 39.43
CA HIS A 473 4.00 -23.29 39.17
C HIS A 473 4.35 -22.56 37.87
N TYR A 474 3.82 -23.03 36.75
CA TYR A 474 4.02 -22.39 35.45
C TYR A 474 3.49 -20.95 35.52
N GLN A 475 4.40 -20.00 35.73
CA GLN A 475 4.10 -18.55 35.71
C GLN A 475 3.94 -18.01 34.28
N TRP A 476 4.37 -18.76 33.25
CA TRP A 476 4.31 -18.30 31.86
C TRP A 476 2.89 -17.96 31.36
N PRO A 477 1.79 -18.66 31.74
CA PRO A 477 0.45 -18.25 31.31
C PRO A 477 0.10 -16.89 31.90
N VAL A 478 0.51 -16.62 33.15
CA VAL A 478 0.32 -15.33 33.80
C VAL A 478 1.12 -14.23 33.10
N ILE A 479 2.36 -14.51 32.70
CA ILE A 479 3.20 -13.57 31.93
C ILE A 479 2.58 -13.28 30.56
N VAL A 480 2.09 -14.31 29.86
CA VAL A 480 1.43 -14.14 28.56
C VAL A 480 0.14 -13.33 28.71
N ILE A 481 -0.69 -13.64 29.71
CA ILE A 481 -1.90 -12.88 30.01
C ILE A 481 -1.56 -11.42 30.34
N ALA A 482 -0.52 -11.17 31.15
CA ALA A 482 -0.08 -9.83 31.50
C ALA A 482 0.44 -9.05 30.28
N LEU A 483 1.22 -9.67 29.40
CA LEU A 483 1.70 -9.05 28.16
C LEU A 483 0.55 -8.74 27.20
N LEU A 484 -0.40 -9.66 27.02
CA LEU A 484 -1.58 -9.47 26.18
C LEU A 484 -2.49 -8.36 26.75
N ALA A 485 -2.73 -8.37 28.06
CA ALA A 485 -3.48 -7.32 28.73
C ALA A 485 -2.77 -5.96 28.65
N GLY A 486 -1.45 -5.93 28.81
CA GLY A 486 -0.63 -4.73 28.65
C GLY A 486 -0.68 -4.19 27.22
N HIS A 487 -0.60 -5.06 26.21
CA HIS A 487 -0.74 -4.67 24.81
C HIS A 487 -2.14 -4.12 24.52
N ALA A 488 -3.20 -4.79 24.99
CA ALA A 488 -4.57 -4.31 24.87
C ALA A 488 -4.73 -2.94 25.53
N PHE A 489 -4.17 -2.75 26.73
CA PHE A 489 -4.20 -1.48 27.44
C PHE A 489 -3.46 -0.37 26.68
N ILE A 490 -2.28 -0.66 26.09
CA ILE A 490 -1.54 0.29 25.26
C ILE A 490 -2.34 0.67 24.02
N ILE A 491 -2.94 -0.30 23.32
CA ILE A 491 -3.77 -0.03 22.14
C ILE A 491 -4.97 0.84 22.51
N VAL A 492 -5.71 0.46 23.55
CA VAL A 492 -6.90 1.20 24.01
C VAL A 492 -6.52 2.58 24.50
N GLY A 493 -5.41 2.70 25.24
CA GLY A 493 -4.88 3.99 25.69
C GLY A 493 -4.46 4.89 24.53
N ALA A 494 -3.74 4.34 23.53
CA ALA A 494 -3.36 5.08 22.34
C ALA A 494 -4.58 5.52 21.53
N LEU A 495 -5.59 4.66 21.39
CA LEU A 495 -6.88 4.99 20.76
C LEU A 495 -7.63 6.07 21.54
N ALA A 496 -7.69 5.99 22.86
CA ALA A 496 -8.34 6.98 23.70
C ALA A 496 -7.64 8.34 23.63
N VAL A 497 -6.30 8.35 23.65
CA VAL A 497 -5.49 9.57 23.45
C VAL A 497 -5.71 10.13 22.05
N ALA A 498 -5.68 9.30 21.01
CA ALA A 498 -5.93 9.72 19.64
C ALA A 498 -7.36 10.29 19.47
N ALA A 499 -8.36 9.65 20.07
CA ALA A 499 -9.75 10.12 20.07
C ALA A 499 -9.90 11.45 20.82
N ALA A 500 -9.21 11.62 21.96
CA ALA A 500 -9.22 12.87 22.72
C ALA A 500 -8.48 14.01 21.99
N MET A 501 -7.40 13.69 21.27
CA MET A 501 -6.61 14.69 20.52
C MET A 501 -7.17 15.01 19.13
N ILE A 502 -7.99 14.12 18.54
CA ILE A 502 -8.57 14.26 17.20
C ILE A 502 -10.09 14.03 17.28
N PRO A 503 -10.87 14.99 17.80
CA PRO A 503 -12.32 14.83 18.00
C PRO A 503 -13.09 14.59 16.68
N ALA A 504 -12.56 15.07 15.56
CA ALA A 504 -13.18 14.92 14.24
C ALA A 504 -13.22 13.46 13.72
N ALA A 505 -12.46 12.54 14.31
CA ALA A 505 -12.38 11.15 13.84
C ALA A 505 -13.50 10.23 14.41
N VAL A 506 -14.24 10.68 15.43
CA VAL A 506 -15.17 9.81 16.20
C VAL A 506 -16.62 10.26 16.12
N THR A 507 -16.89 11.51 15.75
CA THR A 507 -18.26 12.05 15.67
C THR A 507 -18.44 12.91 14.43
N ALA A 508 -18.52 12.28 13.26
CA ALA A 508 -19.39 12.84 12.24
C ALA A 508 -20.84 12.67 12.75
N PRO A 509 -21.76 13.63 12.53
CA PRO A 509 -23.19 13.38 12.68
C PRO A 509 -23.52 12.07 11.94
N SER A 510 -24.37 11.23 12.53
CA SER A 510 -24.56 9.89 12.00
C SER A 510 -25.15 9.98 10.59
N GLY A 511 -24.32 9.77 9.57
CA GLY A 511 -24.78 9.73 8.18
C GLY A 511 -25.84 8.66 7.94
N TYR A 512 -26.04 7.76 8.89
CA TYR A 512 -27.13 6.79 8.93
C TYR A 512 -28.50 7.44 9.19
N GLU A 513 -28.62 8.39 10.14
CA GLU A 513 -29.88 9.09 10.38
C GLU A 513 -30.24 10.04 9.22
N ASP A 514 -29.23 10.73 8.66
CA ASP A 514 -29.41 11.54 7.45
C ASP A 514 -29.81 10.67 6.25
N ALA A 515 -29.23 9.47 6.11
CA ALA A 515 -29.60 8.53 5.05
C ALA A 515 -31.05 8.00 5.20
N LEU A 516 -31.55 7.81 6.42
CA LEU A 516 -32.94 7.37 6.66
C LEU A 516 -33.97 8.43 6.23
N GLY A 517 -33.61 9.71 6.26
CA GLY A 517 -34.48 10.84 5.88
C GLY A 517 -34.21 11.41 4.49
N TRP A 518 -33.33 10.78 3.70
CA TRP A 518 -32.76 11.33 2.47
C TRP A 518 -33.83 11.78 1.46
N ASP A 519 -34.86 10.96 1.22
CA ASP A 519 -35.93 11.29 0.27
C ASP A 519 -36.71 12.56 0.68
N ALA A 520 -36.97 12.71 1.98
CA ALA A 520 -37.68 13.88 2.53
C ALA A 520 -36.79 15.13 2.49
N GLN A 521 -35.49 15.00 2.76
CA GLN A 521 -34.52 16.07 2.65
C GLN A 521 -34.37 16.56 1.20
N GLN A 522 -34.30 15.64 0.23
CA GLN A 522 -34.23 16.02 -1.19
C GLN A 522 -35.52 16.64 -1.71
N ALA A 523 -36.69 16.19 -1.24
CA ALA A 523 -37.96 16.84 -1.56
C ALA A 523 -37.99 18.29 -1.03
N ALA A 524 -37.54 18.50 0.21
CA ALA A 524 -37.44 19.84 0.79
C ALA A 524 -36.40 20.72 0.07
N LYS A 525 -35.27 20.15 -0.37
CA LYS A 525 -34.25 20.87 -1.13
C LYS A 525 -34.75 21.30 -2.52
N ARG A 526 -35.48 20.44 -3.23
CA ARG A 526 -36.12 20.80 -4.51
C ARG A 526 -37.15 21.92 -4.36
N ALA A 527 -37.98 21.85 -3.32
CA ALA A 527 -38.94 22.92 -3.01
C ALA A 527 -38.23 24.24 -2.70
N SER A 528 -37.16 24.19 -1.92
CA SER A 528 -36.26 25.32 -1.66
C SER A 528 -35.68 25.91 -2.94
N ASP A 529 -35.08 25.08 -3.80
CA ASP A 529 -34.41 25.54 -5.01
C ASP A 529 -35.40 26.13 -6.04
N SER A 530 -36.67 25.67 -6.04
CA SER A 530 -37.73 26.24 -6.89
C SER A 530 -38.16 27.65 -6.48
N LEU A 531 -37.88 28.10 -5.25
CA LEU A 531 -38.17 29.46 -4.80
C LEU A 531 -37.26 30.48 -5.50
N GLY A 532 -36.06 30.05 -5.90
CA GLY A 532 -35.03 30.91 -6.50
C GLY A 532 -34.50 31.98 -5.54
N TRP A 533 -34.68 31.81 -4.24
CA TRP A 533 -34.15 32.72 -3.23
C TRP A 533 -32.65 32.48 -3.03
N ASN A 534 -31.93 33.52 -2.64
CA ASN A 534 -30.53 33.45 -2.27
C ASN A 534 -30.31 34.07 -0.89
N LEU A 535 -29.41 33.49 -0.11
CA LEU A 535 -28.98 33.99 1.20
C LEU A 535 -27.46 34.20 1.15
N ASP A 536 -27.05 35.46 1.01
CA ASP A 536 -25.62 35.78 1.00
C ASP A 536 -25.10 35.93 2.44
N PHE A 537 -24.05 35.20 2.79
CA PHE A 537 -23.36 35.30 4.07
C PHE A 537 -22.14 36.21 3.98
N THR A 538 -22.11 37.27 4.79
CA THR A 538 -20.98 38.21 4.88
C THR A 538 -20.52 38.37 6.32
N PRO A 539 -19.34 37.85 6.71
CA PRO A 539 -18.75 38.15 8.00
C PRO A 539 -18.25 39.61 8.01
N LEU A 540 -18.60 40.38 9.04
CA LEU A 540 -18.13 41.76 9.19
C LEU A 540 -16.71 41.77 9.78
N ASP A 541 -15.91 42.76 9.41
CA ASP A 541 -14.49 42.86 9.78
C ASP A 541 -14.24 43.15 11.28
N PHE A 542 -15.29 43.47 12.04
CA PHE A 542 -15.19 43.79 13.46
C PHE A 542 -15.48 42.56 14.35
N ALA A 543 -14.51 42.23 15.23
CA ALA A 543 -14.71 41.25 16.29
C ALA A 543 -15.16 41.94 17.60
N GLU A 544 -16.05 41.28 18.33
CA GLU A 544 -16.42 41.66 19.69
C GLU A 544 -15.29 41.33 20.68
N LEU A 545 -15.34 41.89 21.90
CA LEU A 545 -14.28 41.76 22.92
C LEU A 545 -13.96 40.31 23.34
N ASN A 546 -14.88 39.37 23.09
CA ASN A 546 -14.76 37.93 23.32
C ASN A 546 -14.19 37.15 22.11
N GLY A 547 -13.87 37.84 21.00
CA GLY A 547 -13.41 37.24 19.74
C GLY A 547 -14.53 36.73 18.82
N ASP A 548 -15.80 36.95 19.16
CA ASP A 548 -16.94 36.61 18.29
C ASP A 548 -17.08 37.64 17.17
N ARG A 549 -17.65 37.24 16.03
CA ARG A 549 -17.82 38.13 14.88
C ARG A 549 -19.28 38.34 14.59
N ARG A 550 -19.63 39.58 14.28
CA ARG A 550 -20.94 39.89 13.73
C ARG A 550 -20.97 39.46 12.26
N VAL A 551 -22.05 38.81 11.87
CA VAL A 551 -22.28 38.36 10.51
C VAL A 551 -23.57 38.98 10.01
N GLN A 552 -23.55 39.34 8.74
CA GLN A 552 -24.72 39.81 8.02
C GLN A 552 -25.15 38.75 7.01
N LEU A 553 -26.44 38.48 6.98
CA LEU A 553 -27.12 37.55 6.12
C LEU A 553 -28.11 38.35 5.27
N LEU A 554 -28.00 38.28 3.95
CA LEU A 554 -28.87 39.01 3.03
C LEU A 554 -29.74 38.05 2.25
N LEU A 555 -31.05 38.03 2.56
CA LEU A 555 -32.04 37.16 1.93
C LEU A 555 -32.76 37.88 0.79
N ARG A 556 -32.61 37.36 -0.43
CA ARG A 556 -33.22 37.91 -1.66
C ARG A 556 -34.08 36.87 -2.35
N ASP A 557 -35.15 37.32 -3.00
CA ASP A 557 -35.99 36.46 -3.84
C ASP A 557 -35.40 36.24 -5.24
N SER A 558 -36.13 35.52 -6.10
CA SER A 558 -35.74 35.23 -7.48
C SER A 558 -35.63 36.45 -8.39
N GLN A 559 -36.17 37.61 -7.98
CA GLN A 559 -36.07 38.89 -8.68
C GLN A 559 -35.02 39.82 -8.05
N GLY A 560 -34.33 39.36 -7.00
CA GLY A 560 -33.32 40.12 -6.27
C GLY A 560 -33.89 41.10 -5.25
N ALA A 561 -35.19 41.07 -4.97
CA ALA A 561 -35.85 41.89 -3.95
C ALA A 561 -35.69 41.27 -2.56
N PRO A 562 -35.63 42.08 -1.48
CA PRO A 562 -35.50 41.57 -0.11
C PRO A 562 -36.73 40.76 0.29
N VAL A 563 -36.53 39.59 0.88
CA VAL A 563 -37.63 38.76 1.39
C VAL A 563 -38.06 39.28 2.76
N GLU A 564 -39.32 39.72 2.87
CA GLU A 564 -39.87 40.25 4.12
C GLU A 564 -40.43 39.14 5.03
N ASN A 565 -40.41 39.38 6.35
CA ASN A 565 -41.04 38.53 7.37
C ASN A 565 -40.61 37.06 7.38
N ALA A 566 -39.42 36.74 6.85
CA ALA A 566 -38.85 35.40 6.97
C ALA A 566 -38.08 35.24 8.29
N VAL A 567 -38.17 34.08 8.93
CA VAL A 567 -37.36 33.70 10.09
C VAL A 567 -36.16 32.90 9.58
N VAL A 568 -34.95 33.24 10.02
CA VAL A 568 -33.72 32.54 9.62
C VAL A 568 -33.18 31.74 10.79
N GLU A 569 -33.13 30.42 10.66
CA GLU A 569 -32.43 29.54 11.57
C GLU A 569 -31.04 29.23 11.00
N LEU A 570 -30.01 29.73 11.65
CA LEU A 570 -28.62 29.58 11.25
C LEU A 570 -27.95 28.53 12.13
N SER A 571 -27.22 27.61 11.52
CA SER A 571 -26.35 26.68 12.22
C SER A 571 -24.97 26.66 11.60
N MET A 572 -23.95 26.57 12.46
CA MET A 572 -22.58 26.59 11.97
C MET A 572 -21.64 25.80 12.88
N TYR A 573 -20.66 25.11 12.30
CA TYR A 573 -19.60 24.44 13.06
C TYR A 573 -18.27 24.47 12.27
N HIS A 574 -17.16 24.35 12.99
CA HIS A 574 -15.83 24.26 12.38
C HIS A 574 -15.50 22.79 12.06
N HIS A 575 -14.98 22.46 10.87
CA HIS A 575 -14.74 21.06 10.45
C HIS A 575 -13.78 20.29 11.38
N ALA A 576 -12.84 20.96 12.03
CA ALA A 576 -11.98 20.35 13.05
C ALA A 576 -12.66 20.08 14.41
N LYS A 577 -13.88 20.61 14.63
CA LYS A 577 -14.70 20.46 15.85
C LYS A 577 -16.20 20.48 15.52
N PRO A 578 -16.72 19.46 14.82
CA PRO A 578 -18.12 19.40 14.42
C PRO A 578 -19.11 19.37 15.60
N GLN A 579 -18.66 18.94 16.79
CA GLN A 579 -19.45 18.92 18.01
C GLN A 579 -19.72 20.32 18.59
N ASP A 580 -18.90 21.32 18.28
CA ASP A 580 -19.09 22.71 18.72
C ASP A 580 -20.08 23.41 17.76
N ARG A 581 -21.25 22.79 17.54
CA ARG A 581 -22.30 23.29 16.64
C ARG A 581 -23.05 24.43 17.29
N PHE A 582 -22.98 25.60 16.68
CA PHE A 582 -23.74 26.77 17.06
C PHE A 582 -25.07 26.79 16.29
N VAL A 583 -26.15 27.18 16.95
CA VAL A 583 -27.48 27.36 16.34
C VAL A 583 -28.06 28.67 16.85
N GLN A 584 -28.51 29.53 15.94
CA GLN A 584 -29.17 30.80 16.27
C GLN A 584 -30.37 31.02 15.36
N ARG A 585 -31.50 31.33 15.98
CA ARG A 585 -32.71 31.76 15.29
C ARG A 585 -32.77 33.29 15.27
N ILE A 586 -32.95 33.86 14.08
CA ILE A 586 -32.94 35.31 13.82
C ILE A 586 -34.33 35.70 13.32
N GLU A 587 -34.98 36.59 14.06
CA GLU A 587 -36.29 37.14 13.72
C GLU A 587 -36.14 38.33 12.74
N PRO A 588 -37.19 38.67 11.95
CA PRO A 588 -37.14 39.79 11.00
C PRO A 588 -36.72 41.11 11.65
N GLN A 589 -35.78 41.83 11.03
CA GLN A 589 -35.28 43.12 11.52
C GLN A 589 -35.94 44.31 10.80
N ALA A 590 -35.68 45.53 11.27
CA ALA A 590 -36.21 46.77 10.70
C ALA A 590 -35.68 47.07 9.28
N VAL A 591 -34.56 46.46 8.88
CA VAL A 591 -34.00 46.57 7.52
C VAL A 591 -34.44 45.34 6.72
N LEU A 592 -35.18 45.58 5.63
CA LEU A 592 -35.78 44.52 4.83
C LEU A 592 -34.72 43.60 4.22
N GLY A 593 -34.90 42.28 4.40
CA GLY A 593 -34.03 41.23 3.86
C GLY A 593 -32.66 41.10 4.55
N VAL A 594 -32.35 41.91 5.57
CA VAL A 594 -31.07 41.88 6.30
C VAL A 594 -31.27 41.23 7.66
N TYR A 595 -30.41 40.25 7.95
CA TYR A 595 -30.39 39.51 9.21
C TYR A 595 -28.99 39.60 9.81
N GLU A 596 -28.90 39.91 11.11
CA GLU A 596 -27.62 39.98 11.82
C GLU A 596 -27.54 38.93 12.93
N ALA A 597 -26.38 38.30 13.05
CA ALA A 597 -26.06 37.33 14.09
C ALA A 597 -24.64 37.58 14.64
N VAL A 598 -24.37 37.08 15.84
CA VAL A 598 -23.03 37.12 16.44
C VAL A 598 -22.58 35.67 16.61
N LEU A 599 -21.52 35.30 15.88
CA LEU A 599 -21.05 33.93 15.77
C LEU A 599 -19.64 33.76 16.31
N PRO A 600 -19.33 32.62 16.95
CA PRO A 600 -18.02 32.35 17.52
C PRO A 600 -16.97 31.95 16.47
N LEU A 601 -16.73 32.82 15.50
CA LEU A 601 -15.79 32.66 14.37
C LEU A 601 -14.33 32.91 14.78
N ARG A 602 -13.87 32.22 15.82
CA ARG A 602 -12.58 32.45 16.48
C ARG A 602 -11.39 31.72 15.83
N ARG A 603 -11.63 30.91 14.79
CA ARG A 603 -10.65 29.97 14.22
C ARG A 603 -10.52 30.13 12.72
N ASP A 604 -9.28 30.10 12.26
CA ASP A 604 -8.92 29.93 10.87
C ASP A 604 -9.31 28.54 10.39
N GLY A 605 -10.06 28.45 9.30
CA GLY A 605 -10.29 27.17 8.64
C GLY A 605 -11.62 27.09 7.91
N LEU A 606 -11.98 25.85 7.56
CA LEU A 606 -13.23 25.53 6.91
C LEU A 606 -14.35 25.39 7.96
N TRP A 607 -15.43 26.11 7.74
CA TRP A 607 -16.66 26.07 8.54
C TRP A 607 -17.80 25.57 7.67
N ARG A 608 -18.69 24.75 8.24
CA ARG A 608 -19.96 24.38 7.62
C ARG A 608 -21.02 25.35 8.09
N LEU A 609 -21.70 26.01 7.14
CA LEU A 609 -22.85 26.87 7.38
C LEU A 609 -24.11 26.17 6.86
N SER A 610 -25.10 25.98 7.71
CA SER A 610 -26.42 25.47 7.34
C SER A 610 -27.47 26.49 7.78
N ALA A 611 -28.23 27.06 6.85
CA ALA A 611 -29.26 28.05 7.14
C ALA A 611 -30.62 27.62 6.59
N VAL A 612 -31.67 27.91 7.35
CA VAL A 612 -33.06 27.67 6.97
C VAL A 612 -33.81 29.00 7.07
N ALA A 613 -34.17 29.58 5.92
CA ALA A 613 -35.02 30.76 5.85
C ALA A 613 -36.47 30.33 5.60
N GLN A 614 -37.39 30.68 6.48
CA GLN A 614 -38.79 30.28 6.39
C GLN A 614 -39.74 31.48 6.37
N ARG A 615 -40.66 31.53 5.41
CA ARG A 615 -41.76 32.51 5.33
C ARG A 615 -43.07 31.79 5.02
N GLY A 616 -43.90 31.59 6.03
CA GLY A 616 -45.11 30.76 5.87
C GLY A 616 -44.75 29.31 5.52
N GLU A 617 -45.24 28.82 4.39
CA GLU A 617 -44.92 27.47 3.86
C GLU A 617 -43.64 27.45 3.00
N ASP A 618 -43.16 28.61 2.55
CA ASP A 618 -41.92 28.71 1.77
C ASP A 618 -40.70 28.51 2.69
N ARG A 619 -39.79 27.62 2.27
CA ARG A 619 -38.60 27.27 3.06
C ARG A 619 -37.36 27.17 2.16
N LEU A 620 -36.42 28.09 2.32
CA LEU A 620 -35.10 28.07 1.70
C LEU A 620 -34.12 27.30 2.59
N LEU A 621 -33.41 26.35 2.00
CA LEU A 621 -32.35 25.56 2.62
C LEU A 621 -31.01 25.88 1.96
N VAL A 622 -30.09 26.42 2.76
CA VAL A 622 -28.72 26.75 2.35
C VAL A 622 -27.77 25.90 3.16
N ASP A 623 -26.82 25.27 2.48
CA ASP A 623 -25.79 24.47 3.15
C ASP A 623 -24.49 24.58 2.36
N GLU A 624 -23.48 25.21 2.96
CA GLU A 624 -22.23 25.59 2.27
C GLU A 624 -21.01 25.47 3.19
N ASP A 625 -19.85 25.20 2.58
CA ASP A 625 -18.57 25.23 3.26
C ASP A 625 -17.87 26.55 2.98
N LEU A 626 -17.55 27.29 4.04
CA LEU A 626 -16.94 28.60 3.99
C LEU A 626 -15.55 28.56 4.64
N TRP A 627 -14.54 29.08 3.94
CA TRP A 627 -13.26 29.35 4.56
C TRP A 627 -13.31 30.69 5.29
N ILE A 628 -13.08 30.68 6.60
CA ILE A 628 -13.13 31.88 7.44
C ILE A 628 -11.75 32.08 8.05
N GLU A 629 -11.18 33.28 7.83
CA GLU A 629 -9.99 33.73 8.54
C GLU A 629 -10.41 34.25 9.92
N ALA A 630 -9.68 33.87 10.96
CA ALA A 630 -9.84 34.37 12.31
C ALA A 630 -9.62 35.89 12.32
N PRO A 631 -10.33 36.62 13.22
CA PRO A 631 -10.10 38.04 13.38
C PRO A 631 -8.64 38.32 13.73
N LYS A 632 -8.05 39.26 13.01
CA LYS A 632 -6.75 39.84 13.37
C LYS A 632 -6.93 40.58 14.70
N PRO A 633 -6.01 40.40 15.67
CA PRO A 633 -6.10 41.05 16.97
C PRO A 633 -6.04 42.57 16.89
#